data_AF-A0A074ZLX0-F1
#
_entry.id   AF-A0A074ZLX0-F1
#
_cell.length_a   1.000
_cell.length_b   1.000
_cell.length_c   1.000
_cell.angle_alpha   90.00
_cell.angle_beta   90.00
_cell.angle_gamma   90.00
#
_symmetry.space_group_name_H-M   'P 1'
#
loop_
_entity.id
_entity.type
_entity.pdbx_description
1 polymer ?
#
loop_
_entity_poly.entity_id
_entity_poly.type
_entity_poly.pdbx_seq_one_letter_code
_entity_poly.pdbx_strand_id
1 'polypeptide(L)'
;MDQLTPTPINQQGSKKYQIKQTTPDAKKKRSKRTPMRTAMDVVNRIIWDDEIPQDAVTIGYEDRFLGILEKPFEAFSWEPLDSLDYYTFGIPEHRIQYFKYKNNVIWDKRILLDNVFGSQGSGITIHNVIRQQNEDEESHIAMNQIDSPESDIEDDGITVWTGTSGDNPRLDRADKNVPNEDSDEDTDDADAYWQNKLRPNFFICHRIDSSEFVEQAVKLQSHVCKCEPAFKSCCIPPAAYHMTLRTLRLDNAEQVSECVCALKSAHEELQDLLPTEPLSIRGIGNFHGRVVYAAVEPNQQLVNFVDHLDLVLNSCGLRPTDGRDFVPHITLVKVSMLRFGPFFPGMDVSVFPSIFAEAHSKDSARFALALRRIVEDMQETFNWLEKCNKPVIAAIHGACVGGAVDMVCAADIRYASEDAWFQVKELELGIAADIGTLQRLPLLLGSDSLARELIYTARRFDASEALACGFVSRMFKTPEETVQEAINTAVQIGNHSPIAVQTTKRSLLFSRDHGVMEGLDQLADMNQVMLQSTDVVKAIQAAAKKQKAEFDEC
;
A
#
# COMPACT_ATOMS: atom_id res chain seq x y z
N MET A 1 -38.89 -24.79 64.38
CA MET A 1 -39.61 -23.52 64.27
C MET A 1 -38.82 -22.52 63.43
N ASP A 2 -38.85 -22.54 62.11
CA ASP A 2 -39.21 -23.59 61.16
C ASP A 2 -38.45 -23.30 59.86
N GLN A 3 -37.81 -24.36 59.37
CA GLN A 3 -37.10 -24.42 58.11
C GLN A 3 -38.13 -24.37 56.99
N LEU A 4 -38.06 -23.35 56.13
CA LEU A 4 -38.84 -23.31 54.91
C LEU A 4 -38.16 -24.20 53.86
N THR A 5 -38.82 -25.32 53.61
CA THR A 5 -38.50 -26.37 52.65
C THR A 5 -38.72 -25.88 51.20
N PRO A 6 -37.80 -26.16 50.27
CA PRO A 6 -38.04 -25.95 48.85
C PRO A 6 -38.85 -27.11 48.25
N THR A 7 -39.94 -26.76 47.58
CA THR A 7 -40.86 -27.64 46.85
C THR A 7 -40.15 -28.40 45.71
N PRO A 8 -40.51 -29.66 45.39
CA PRO A 8 -39.69 -30.55 44.57
C PRO A 8 -39.80 -30.31 43.06
N ILE A 9 -38.66 -30.54 42.39
CA ILE A 9 -38.47 -30.63 40.94
C ILE A 9 -39.22 -31.87 40.41
N ASN A 10 -40.13 -31.66 39.47
CA ASN A 10 -40.86 -32.73 38.82
C ASN A 10 -39.97 -33.38 37.74
N GLN A 11 -39.39 -34.53 38.08
CA GLN A 11 -38.72 -35.43 37.13
C GLN A 11 -39.78 -36.24 36.38
N GLN A 12 -39.85 -36.09 35.06
CA GLN A 12 -40.49 -37.06 34.19
C GLN A 12 -39.51 -37.56 33.13
N GLY A 13 -39.16 -38.85 33.25
CA GLY A 13 -39.15 -39.78 32.13
C GLY A 13 -37.89 -39.87 31.26
N SER A 14 -36.88 -40.59 31.77
CA SER A 14 -35.76 -41.12 30.99
C SER A 14 -36.22 -42.16 29.95
N LYS A 15 -36.14 -41.82 28.64
CA LYS A 15 -36.27 -42.80 27.55
C LYS A 15 -34.89 -43.39 27.23
N LYS A 16 -34.70 -44.65 27.63
CA LYS A 16 -33.61 -45.55 27.23
C LYS A 16 -33.59 -45.70 25.70
N TYR A 17 -32.49 -45.34 25.05
CA TYR A 17 -32.19 -45.82 23.69
C TYR A 17 -31.54 -47.19 23.79
N GLN A 18 -32.27 -48.22 23.33
CA GLN A 18 -31.75 -49.57 23.14
C GLN A 18 -30.93 -49.63 21.84
N ILE A 19 -29.74 -50.23 21.95
CA ILE A 19 -28.86 -50.57 20.83
C ILE A 19 -29.54 -51.67 20.01
N LYS A 20 -29.97 -51.35 18.79
CA LYS A 20 -30.39 -52.37 17.80
C LYS A 20 -29.15 -52.90 17.08
N GLN A 21 -28.86 -54.18 17.29
CA GLN A 21 -27.91 -54.96 16.51
C GLN A 21 -28.39 -55.04 15.05
N THR A 22 -27.51 -54.67 14.12
CA THR A 22 -27.70 -54.78 12.67
C THR A 22 -27.31 -56.17 12.18
N THR A 23 -28.25 -56.86 11.52
CA THR A 23 -27.97 -58.01 10.65
C THR A 23 -27.30 -57.55 9.35
N PRO A 24 -26.38 -58.34 8.76
CA PRO A 24 -25.65 -57.97 7.56
C PRO A 24 -26.36 -58.48 6.30
N ASP A 25 -26.83 -57.60 5.42
CA ASP A 25 -26.60 -57.74 3.97
C ASP A 25 -27.22 -56.61 3.12
N ALA A 26 -26.63 -56.45 1.93
CA ALA A 26 -26.92 -55.46 0.87
C ALA A 26 -26.28 -54.07 1.01
N LYS A 27 -24.94 -54.00 1.14
CA LYS A 27 -24.16 -52.80 0.79
C LYS A 27 -24.17 -52.59 -0.74
N LYS A 28 -25.08 -51.75 -1.25
CA LYS A 28 -24.85 -51.03 -2.51
C LYS A 28 -23.83 -49.92 -2.22
N LYS A 29 -22.60 -50.05 -2.74
CA LYS A 29 -21.55 -49.02 -2.70
C LYS A 29 -22.08 -47.72 -3.30
N ARG A 30 -22.39 -46.72 -2.47
CA ARG A 30 -22.41 -45.31 -2.90
C ARG A 30 -20.95 -44.85 -2.95
N SER A 31 -20.42 -44.55 -4.13
CA SER A 31 -19.10 -43.93 -4.26
C SER A 31 -19.13 -42.56 -3.58
N LYS A 32 -18.17 -42.29 -2.69
CA LYS A 32 -17.94 -40.95 -2.14
C LYS A 32 -17.50 -40.06 -3.30
N ARG A 33 -18.19 -38.92 -3.53
CA ARG A 33 -17.77 -37.92 -4.51
C ARG A 33 -16.50 -37.23 -4.00
N THR A 34 -15.46 -37.21 -4.83
CA THR A 34 -14.21 -36.50 -4.54
C THR A 34 -14.47 -35.00 -4.53
N PRO A 35 -13.99 -34.23 -3.52
CA PRO A 35 -14.15 -32.78 -3.47
C PRO A 35 -13.54 -32.10 -4.70
N MET A 36 -14.11 -30.97 -5.12
CA MET A 36 -13.67 -30.20 -6.29
C MET A 36 -12.28 -29.62 -6.06
N ARG A 37 -11.43 -29.67 -7.10
CA ARG A 37 -10.06 -29.13 -7.07
C ARG A 37 -10.06 -27.61 -7.13
N THR A 38 -9.02 -26.99 -6.58
CA THR A 38 -8.91 -25.52 -6.50
C THR A 38 -8.57 -24.90 -7.86
N ALA A 39 -8.77 -23.59 -8.01
CA ALA A 39 -8.35 -22.88 -9.23
C ALA A 39 -6.83 -23.04 -9.47
N MET A 40 -6.02 -23.04 -8.40
CA MET A 40 -4.57 -23.20 -8.50
C MET A 40 -4.16 -24.63 -8.89
N ASP A 41 -4.93 -25.65 -8.48
CA ASP A 41 -4.73 -27.02 -8.98
C ASP A 41 -4.92 -27.08 -10.50
N VAL A 42 -5.92 -26.36 -11.04
CA VAL A 42 -6.19 -26.26 -12.49
C VAL A 42 -5.09 -25.50 -13.21
N VAL A 43 -4.63 -24.37 -12.67
CA VAL A 43 -3.49 -23.59 -13.22
C VAL A 43 -2.25 -24.47 -13.30
N ASN A 44 -1.88 -25.14 -12.21
CA ASN A 44 -0.74 -26.05 -12.19
C ASN A 44 -0.93 -27.16 -13.23
N ARG A 45 -2.13 -27.73 -13.36
CA ARG A 45 -2.37 -28.76 -14.38
C ARG A 45 -2.15 -28.24 -15.80
N ILE A 46 -2.54 -27.00 -16.11
CA ILE A 46 -2.32 -26.40 -17.43
C ILE A 46 -0.83 -26.08 -17.67
N ILE A 47 -0.10 -25.68 -16.63
CA ILE A 47 1.35 -25.38 -16.74
C ILE A 47 2.18 -26.66 -16.93
N TRP A 48 1.83 -27.75 -16.26
CA TRP A 48 2.62 -28.99 -16.22
C TRP A 48 2.22 -30.04 -17.27
N ASP A 49 1.14 -29.84 -18.02
CA ASP A 49 0.62 -30.79 -18.99
C ASP A 49 0.86 -30.30 -20.42
N ASP A 50 1.94 -30.79 -21.04
CA ASP A 50 2.38 -30.39 -22.40
C ASP A 50 1.34 -30.69 -23.49
N GLU A 51 0.33 -31.51 -23.21
CA GLU A 51 -0.78 -31.79 -24.14
C GLU A 51 -1.86 -30.68 -24.13
N ILE A 52 -1.79 -29.71 -23.22
CA ILE A 52 -2.72 -28.58 -23.14
C ILE A 52 -2.05 -27.33 -23.71
N PRO A 53 -2.40 -26.90 -24.94
CA PRO A 53 -1.89 -25.65 -25.50
C PRO A 53 -2.43 -24.46 -24.70
N GLN A 54 -1.52 -23.68 -24.09
CA GLN A 54 -1.85 -22.59 -23.16
C GLN A 54 -2.52 -21.40 -23.86
N ASP A 55 -2.15 -21.14 -25.12
CA ASP A 55 -2.76 -20.14 -26.01
C ASP A 55 -4.24 -20.39 -26.28
N ALA A 56 -4.69 -21.65 -26.18
CA ALA A 56 -6.09 -22.04 -26.34
C ALA A 56 -6.91 -21.91 -25.03
N VAL A 57 -6.31 -21.51 -23.91
CA VAL A 57 -6.99 -21.40 -22.61
C VAL A 57 -7.34 -19.94 -22.32
N THR A 58 -8.59 -19.70 -21.89
CA THR A 58 -9.07 -18.39 -21.45
C THR A 58 -9.55 -18.45 -20.01
N ILE A 59 -9.24 -17.41 -19.23
CA ILE A 59 -9.60 -17.31 -17.82
C ILE A 59 -10.65 -16.23 -17.62
N GLY A 60 -11.76 -16.63 -17.00
CA GLY A 60 -12.79 -15.72 -16.52
C GLY A 60 -12.54 -15.35 -15.06
N TYR A 61 -12.32 -14.07 -14.80
CA TYR A 61 -12.00 -13.58 -13.47
C TYR A 61 -12.80 -12.35 -13.06
N GLU A 62 -12.97 -12.18 -11.76
CA GLU A 62 -13.72 -11.06 -11.18
C GLU A 62 -12.82 -9.83 -10.96
N ASP A 63 -13.02 -8.82 -11.80
CA ASP A 63 -12.46 -7.49 -11.62
C ASP A 63 -13.27 -6.69 -10.60
N ARG A 64 -12.59 -5.91 -9.76
CA ARG A 64 -13.19 -5.16 -8.64
C ARG A 64 -14.20 -4.10 -9.11
N PHE A 65 -14.05 -3.60 -10.35
CA PHE A 65 -14.85 -2.49 -10.87
C PHE A 65 -15.68 -2.88 -12.08
N LEU A 66 -15.17 -3.78 -12.93
CA LEU A 66 -15.79 -4.11 -14.22
C LEU A 66 -16.57 -5.43 -14.21
N GLY A 67 -16.56 -6.17 -13.09
CA GLY A 67 -17.21 -7.47 -13.00
C GLY A 67 -16.38 -8.58 -13.66
N ILE A 68 -17.02 -9.57 -14.26
CA ILE A 68 -16.28 -10.72 -14.83
C ILE A 68 -15.66 -10.33 -16.18
N LEU A 69 -14.33 -10.39 -16.26
CA LEU A 69 -13.55 -10.20 -17.48
C LEU A 69 -12.90 -11.52 -17.93
N GLU A 70 -12.65 -11.64 -19.23
CA GLU A 70 -11.98 -12.79 -19.84
C GLU A 70 -10.64 -12.36 -20.44
N LYS A 71 -9.57 -13.11 -20.16
CA LYS A 71 -8.26 -12.92 -20.79
C LYS A 71 -7.59 -14.27 -21.12
N PRO A 72 -6.71 -14.33 -22.13
CA PRO A 72 -5.92 -15.53 -22.43
C PRO A 72 -5.06 -15.94 -21.24
N PHE A 73 -4.76 -17.23 -21.11
CA PHE A 73 -3.95 -17.77 -20.02
C PHE A 73 -2.56 -17.15 -19.94
N GLU A 74 -1.95 -16.86 -21.10
CA GLU A 74 -0.63 -16.24 -21.23
C GLU A 74 -0.59 -14.77 -20.79
N ALA A 75 -1.75 -14.11 -20.68
CA ALA A 75 -1.83 -12.72 -20.23
C ALA A 75 -1.64 -12.56 -18.71
N PHE A 76 -1.50 -13.68 -17.97
CA PHE A 76 -1.33 -13.71 -16.52
C PHE A 76 0.04 -14.24 -16.14
N SER A 77 0.65 -13.64 -15.13
CA SER A 77 1.81 -14.24 -14.46
C SER A 77 1.36 -15.15 -13.31
N TRP A 78 2.02 -16.30 -13.22
CA TRP A 78 1.74 -17.35 -12.22
C TRP A 78 2.81 -17.43 -11.13
N GLU A 79 3.74 -16.48 -11.11
CA GLU A 79 4.65 -16.31 -9.99
C GLU A 79 3.90 -15.80 -8.74
N PRO A 80 4.45 -16.02 -7.53
CA PRO A 80 3.90 -15.46 -6.31
C PRO A 80 3.62 -13.95 -6.44
N LEU A 81 2.45 -13.47 -6.00
CA LEU A 81 2.05 -12.06 -6.19
C LEU A 81 3.00 -11.04 -5.56
N ASP A 82 3.78 -11.48 -4.57
CA ASP A 82 4.83 -10.71 -3.89
C ASP A 82 6.14 -10.60 -4.69
N SER A 83 6.33 -11.41 -5.73
CA SER A 83 7.45 -11.30 -6.66
C SER A 83 7.14 -10.53 -7.94
N LEU A 84 5.88 -10.15 -8.17
CA LEU A 84 5.46 -9.44 -9.39
C LEU A 84 5.79 -7.95 -9.33
N ASP A 85 6.22 -7.40 -10.46
CA ASP A 85 6.39 -5.96 -10.62
C ASP A 85 5.04 -5.23 -10.79
N TYR A 86 5.07 -3.90 -10.78
CA TYR A 86 3.87 -3.06 -10.81
C TYR A 86 3.06 -3.14 -12.13
N TYR A 87 3.64 -3.73 -13.18
CA TYR A 87 3.07 -3.76 -14.54
C TYR A 87 2.64 -5.16 -14.97
N THR A 88 3.08 -6.18 -14.25
CA THR A 88 2.74 -7.57 -14.51
C THR A 88 1.36 -7.88 -13.94
N PHE A 89 0.46 -8.34 -14.82
CA PHE A 89 -0.92 -8.61 -14.47
C PHE A 89 -1.03 -9.92 -13.66
N GLY A 90 -0.86 -9.83 -12.35
CA GLY A 90 -1.10 -10.92 -11.39
C GLY A 90 -2.55 -10.97 -10.94
N ILE A 91 -3.14 -12.16 -10.86
CA ILE A 91 -4.50 -12.32 -10.35
C ILE A 91 -4.57 -13.14 -9.06
N PRO A 92 -5.23 -12.63 -8.00
CA PRO A 92 -5.47 -13.43 -6.80
C PRO A 92 -6.38 -14.63 -7.06
N GLU A 93 -5.98 -15.80 -6.56
CA GLU A 93 -6.64 -17.10 -6.77
C GLU A 93 -8.15 -17.07 -6.48
N HIS A 94 -8.57 -16.33 -5.45
CA HIS A 94 -9.97 -16.27 -5.03
C HIS A 94 -10.88 -15.58 -6.08
N ARG A 95 -10.30 -14.80 -7.00
CA ARG A 95 -11.00 -14.04 -8.04
C ARG A 95 -11.17 -14.81 -9.34
N ILE A 96 -10.50 -15.95 -9.51
CA ILE A 96 -10.71 -16.81 -10.69
C ILE A 96 -12.07 -17.51 -10.53
N GLN A 97 -12.94 -17.33 -11.52
CA GLN A 97 -14.30 -17.86 -11.51
C GLN A 97 -14.44 -19.10 -12.39
N TYR A 98 -13.84 -19.10 -13.59
CA TYR A 98 -13.86 -20.24 -14.50
C TYR A 98 -12.68 -20.26 -15.48
N PHE A 99 -12.43 -21.44 -16.05
CA PHE A 99 -11.49 -21.66 -17.16
C PHE A 99 -12.25 -22.17 -18.38
N LYS A 100 -11.87 -21.69 -19.55
CA LYS A 100 -12.32 -22.18 -20.86
C LYS A 100 -11.15 -22.74 -21.64
N TYR A 101 -11.39 -23.81 -22.37
CA TYR A 101 -10.53 -24.26 -23.45
C TYR A 101 -11.26 -24.01 -24.77
N LYS A 102 -10.67 -23.15 -25.62
CA LYS A 102 -11.33 -22.50 -26.75
C LYS A 102 -12.65 -21.84 -26.28
N ASN A 103 -13.81 -22.37 -26.70
CA ASN A 103 -15.13 -21.86 -26.32
C ASN A 103 -15.85 -22.69 -25.22
N ASN A 104 -15.25 -23.77 -24.74
CA ASN A 104 -15.89 -24.70 -23.80
C ASN A 104 -15.40 -24.46 -22.36
N VAL A 105 -16.34 -24.29 -21.42
CA VAL A 105 -16.01 -24.14 -19.99
C VAL A 105 -15.57 -25.49 -19.42
N ILE A 106 -14.30 -25.56 -19.01
CA ILE A 106 -13.66 -26.78 -18.50
C ILE A 106 -13.67 -26.85 -16.97
N TRP A 107 -13.77 -25.71 -16.30
CA TRP A 107 -13.85 -25.62 -14.85
C TRP A 107 -14.58 -24.35 -14.45
N ASP A 108 -15.58 -24.42 -13.56
CA ASP A 108 -16.31 -23.23 -13.08
C ASP A 108 -16.68 -23.39 -11.60
N LYS A 109 -16.18 -22.46 -10.79
CA LYS A 109 -16.35 -22.40 -9.33
C LYS A 109 -17.80 -22.17 -8.92
N ARG A 110 -18.58 -21.44 -9.71
CA ARG A 110 -19.94 -20.99 -9.37
C ARG A 110 -20.96 -22.12 -9.55
N ILE A 111 -20.74 -22.98 -10.54
CA ILE A 111 -21.60 -24.14 -10.83
C ILE A 111 -20.99 -25.47 -10.39
N LEU A 112 -19.83 -25.43 -9.73
CA LEU A 112 -19.07 -26.59 -9.25
C LEU A 112 -18.75 -27.61 -10.36
N LEU A 113 -18.34 -27.11 -11.54
CA LEU A 113 -17.93 -27.91 -12.69
C LEU A 113 -16.42 -28.14 -12.67
N ASP A 114 -15.99 -29.40 -12.85
CA ASP A 114 -14.58 -29.79 -12.94
C ASP A 114 -14.40 -30.89 -14.00
N ASN A 115 -14.25 -30.48 -15.26
CA ASN A 115 -13.90 -31.35 -16.38
C ASN A 115 -12.38 -31.40 -16.61
N VAL A 116 -11.58 -30.80 -15.73
CA VAL A 116 -10.11 -30.86 -15.79
C VAL A 116 -9.64 -32.15 -15.14
N PHE A 117 -10.10 -32.42 -13.91
CA PHE A 117 -9.72 -33.59 -13.13
C PHE A 117 -10.80 -34.67 -13.08
N GLY A 118 -11.99 -34.42 -13.63
CA GLY A 118 -13.13 -35.34 -13.57
C GLY A 118 -13.68 -35.54 -12.15
N SER A 119 -13.44 -34.58 -11.26
CA SER A 119 -13.99 -34.56 -9.90
C SER A 119 -15.53 -34.54 -9.94
N GLN A 120 -16.20 -34.87 -8.84
CA GLN A 120 -17.67 -34.95 -8.75
C GLN A 120 -18.39 -36.06 -9.55
N GLY A 121 -17.65 -36.92 -10.26
CA GLY A 121 -18.20 -38.15 -10.86
C GLY A 121 -18.73 -38.00 -12.28
N SER A 122 -18.32 -36.95 -13.00
CA SER A 122 -18.52 -36.82 -14.45
C SER A 122 -17.67 -37.84 -15.23
N GLY A 123 -16.47 -38.17 -14.74
CA GLY A 123 -15.51 -39.04 -15.43
C GLY A 123 -14.91 -38.42 -16.69
N ILE A 124 -15.23 -37.16 -16.97
CA ILE A 124 -14.73 -36.37 -18.11
C ILE A 124 -13.50 -35.61 -17.64
N THR A 125 -12.36 -35.89 -18.27
CA THR A 125 -11.09 -35.20 -18.03
C THR A 125 -10.77 -34.25 -19.17
N ILE A 126 -9.77 -33.39 -18.98
CA ILE A 126 -9.38 -32.39 -19.97
C ILE A 126 -9.05 -33.01 -21.34
N HIS A 127 -8.39 -34.18 -21.36
CA HIS A 127 -8.08 -34.90 -22.60
C HIS A 127 -9.33 -35.40 -23.34
N ASN A 128 -10.42 -35.73 -22.63
CA ASN A 128 -11.69 -36.09 -23.28
C ASN A 128 -12.33 -34.88 -23.96
N VAL A 129 -12.21 -33.69 -23.36
CA VAL A 129 -12.71 -32.43 -23.92
C VAL A 129 -11.89 -32.05 -25.15
N ILE A 130 -10.55 -32.14 -25.08
CA ILE A 130 -9.66 -31.86 -26.20
C ILE A 130 -9.95 -32.81 -27.38
N ARG A 131 -10.13 -34.11 -27.10
CA ARG A 131 -10.42 -35.11 -28.13
C ARG A 131 -11.76 -34.88 -28.84
N GLN A 132 -12.82 -34.59 -28.09
CA GLN A 132 -14.14 -34.27 -28.66
C GLN A 132 -14.09 -33.03 -29.54
N GLN A 133 -13.37 -31.99 -29.11
CA GLN A 133 -13.25 -30.76 -29.89
C GLN A 133 -12.43 -30.92 -31.18
N ASN A 134 -11.37 -31.74 -31.15
CA ASN A 134 -10.60 -32.02 -32.37
C ASN A 134 -11.41 -32.85 -33.37
N GLU A 135 -12.24 -33.79 -32.90
CA GLU A 135 -13.19 -34.56 -33.73
C GLU A 135 -14.32 -33.66 -34.30
N ASP A 136 -14.79 -32.68 -33.54
CA ASP A 136 -15.79 -31.67 -33.98
C ASP A 136 -15.19 -30.67 -35.00
N GLU A 137 -13.92 -30.28 -34.86
CA GLU A 137 -13.22 -29.41 -35.82
C GLU A 137 -12.91 -30.11 -37.15
N GLU A 138 -12.50 -31.38 -37.12
CA GLU A 138 -12.29 -32.18 -38.35
C GLU A 138 -13.60 -32.37 -39.14
N SER A 139 -14.73 -32.53 -38.44
CA SER A 139 -16.05 -32.62 -39.08
C SER A 139 -16.56 -31.29 -39.61
N HIS A 140 -16.25 -30.16 -38.96
CA HIS A 140 -16.56 -28.81 -39.46
C HIS A 140 -15.67 -28.37 -40.64
N ILE A 141 -14.39 -28.78 -40.68
CA ILE A 141 -13.48 -28.51 -41.81
C ILE A 141 -13.88 -29.34 -43.04
N ALA A 142 -14.32 -30.60 -42.85
CA ALA A 142 -14.83 -31.44 -43.93
C ALA A 142 -16.13 -30.90 -44.58
N MET A 143 -16.90 -30.09 -43.84
CA MET A 143 -18.18 -29.52 -44.29
C MET A 143 -18.03 -28.18 -45.04
N ASN A 144 -16.89 -27.48 -44.85
CA ASN A 144 -16.59 -26.19 -45.49
C ASN A 144 -15.72 -26.31 -46.77
N GLN A 145 -15.37 -27.52 -47.21
CA GLN A 145 -14.63 -27.74 -48.48
C GLN A 145 -15.53 -27.99 -49.71
N ILE A 146 -16.83 -27.74 -49.60
CA ILE A 146 -17.77 -27.85 -50.74
C ILE A 146 -18.51 -26.53 -50.91
N ASP A 147 -17.82 -25.52 -51.46
CA ASP A 147 -18.40 -24.57 -52.42
C ASP A 147 -17.30 -23.65 -53.03
N SER A 148 -17.21 -23.70 -54.35
CA SER A 148 -16.31 -22.95 -55.26
C SER A 148 -16.87 -21.54 -55.57
N PRO A 149 -16.30 -20.66 -56.45
CA PRO A 149 -15.11 -20.78 -57.32
C PRO A 149 -14.18 -19.54 -57.40
N GLU A 150 -13.06 -19.75 -58.10
CA GLU A 150 -12.03 -18.77 -58.48
C GLU A 150 -12.52 -17.72 -59.50
N SER A 151 -11.95 -16.51 -59.44
CA SER A 151 -11.81 -15.61 -60.59
C SER A 151 -10.63 -14.65 -60.39
N ASP A 152 -9.65 -14.75 -61.29
CA ASP A 152 -8.55 -13.80 -61.53
C ASP A 152 -9.06 -12.41 -61.95
N ILE A 153 -8.28 -11.35 -61.67
CA ILE A 153 -8.00 -10.19 -62.56
C ILE A 153 -6.92 -9.28 -61.92
N GLU A 154 -6.09 -8.74 -62.82
CA GLU A 154 -4.84 -7.98 -62.66
C GLU A 154 -4.96 -6.52 -62.18
N ASP A 155 -3.81 -6.03 -61.67
CA ASP A 155 -3.11 -4.74 -61.90
C ASP A 155 -3.90 -3.42 -62.10
N ASP A 156 -3.56 -2.39 -61.30
CA ASP A 156 -3.17 -1.07 -61.84
C ASP A 156 -2.58 -0.14 -60.75
N GLY A 157 -1.54 0.64 -61.13
CA GLY A 157 -0.62 1.46 -60.30
C GLY A 157 -1.21 2.66 -59.52
N ILE A 158 -0.47 3.67 -59.02
CA ILE A 158 0.89 4.18 -59.31
C ILE A 158 1.23 5.33 -58.29
N THR A 159 2.50 5.42 -57.83
CA THR A 159 3.41 6.59 -57.55
C THR A 159 2.93 7.95 -56.95
N VAL A 160 3.70 8.87 -56.28
CA VAL A 160 5.09 9.09 -55.80
C VAL A 160 5.19 10.47 -55.07
N TRP A 161 6.03 10.55 -54.02
CA TRP A 161 6.92 11.62 -53.49
C TRP A 161 6.56 13.12 -53.27
N THR A 162 6.89 13.55 -52.03
CA THR A 162 7.66 14.72 -51.50
C THR A 162 7.55 16.15 -52.05
N GLY A 163 7.51 17.13 -51.12
CA GLY A 163 8.00 18.49 -51.38
C GLY A 163 7.61 19.55 -50.34
N THR A 164 8.61 20.02 -49.59
CA THR A 164 8.66 21.09 -48.57
C THR A 164 8.20 22.49 -49.01
N SER A 165 7.65 23.30 -48.07
CA SER A 165 8.20 24.58 -47.55
C SER A 165 7.13 25.62 -47.14
N GLY A 166 7.40 26.33 -46.04
CA GLY A 166 6.97 27.72 -45.83
C GLY A 166 5.88 27.94 -44.78
N ASP A 167 6.25 28.22 -43.53
CA ASP A 167 6.26 29.59 -43.00
C ASP A 167 6.30 29.61 -41.46
N ASN A 168 7.14 30.49 -40.95
CA ASN A 168 7.40 30.71 -39.54
C ASN A 168 7.45 32.22 -39.32
N PRO A 169 6.77 32.79 -38.31
CA PRO A 169 7.17 34.07 -37.76
C PRO A 169 7.73 33.90 -36.34
N ARG A 170 9.05 34.09 -36.25
CA ARG A 170 9.82 34.64 -35.12
C ARG A 170 9.21 35.99 -34.66
N LEU A 171 9.38 36.55 -33.46
CA LEU A 171 10.28 36.40 -32.31
C LEU A 171 9.66 37.29 -31.20
N ASP A 172 9.95 37.02 -29.92
CA ASP A 172 10.60 38.04 -29.10
C ASP A 172 11.32 37.42 -27.90
N ARG A 173 12.59 37.82 -27.77
CA ARG A 173 13.53 37.49 -26.71
C ARG A 173 13.32 38.47 -25.54
N ALA A 174 13.35 37.95 -24.32
CA ALA A 174 13.84 38.69 -23.17
C ALA A 174 14.89 37.85 -22.45
N ASP A 175 16.05 38.47 -22.34
CA ASP A 175 17.36 37.97 -21.91
C ASP A 175 17.46 37.70 -20.40
N LYS A 176 18.42 36.83 -20.07
CA LYS A 176 19.32 36.85 -18.87
C LYS A 176 18.74 36.53 -17.49
N ASN A 177 19.03 35.31 -17.03
CA ASN A 177 19.93 35.05 -15.90
C ASN A 177 20.16 33.53 -15.79
N VAL A 178 21.23 33.05 -16.42
CA VAL A 178 21.83 31.75 -16.09
C VAL A 178 22.97 32.06 -15.13
N PRO A 179 22.93 31.63 -13.87
CA PRO A 179 24.14 31.60 -13.06
C PRO A 179 25.01 30.48 -13.62
N ASN A 180 26.17 30.88 -14.12
CA ASN A 180 27.30 30.00 -14.36
C ASN A 180 28.22 30.20 -13.16
N GLU A 181 28.43 29.18 -12.36
CA GLU A 181 29.42 29.03 -11.27
C GLU A 181 29.13 27.61 -10.71
N ASP A 182 29.93 26.57 -10.94
CA ASP A 182 31.34 26.42 -10.56
C ASP A 182 31.63 27.13 -9.24
N SER A 183 30.97 26.67 -8.19
CA SER A 183 31.41 26.83 -6.81
C SER A 183 30.88 25.68 -5.96
N ASP A 184 31.78 24.80 -5.56
CA ASP A 184 31.67 23.99 -4.35
C ASP A 184 31.30 24.92 -3.18
N GLU A 185 30.06 24.88 -2.70
CA GLU A 185 29.70 25.27 -1.34
C GLU A 185 28.29 24.77 -0.97
N ASP A 186 28.26 23.90 0.05
CA ASP A 186 27.07 23.46 0.77
C ASP A 186 26.19 24.65 1.17
N THR A 187 25.01 24.79 0.54
CA THR A 187 23.93 25.64 1.06
C THR A 187 22.63 24.86 1.18
N ASP A 188 22.17 24.80 2.43
CA ASP A 188 21.02 24.09 2.96
C ASP A 188 19.68 24.67 2.46
N ASP A 189 19.08 24.02 1.46
CA ASP A 189 17.61 23.94 1.41
C ASP A 189 17.18 22.53 1.01
N ALA A 190 17.32 21.60 1.97
CA ALA A 190 16.90 20.21 1.81
C ALA A 190 15.43 20.10 1.35
N ASP A 191 14.59 21.07 1.71
CA ASP A 191 13.16 21.05 1.39
C ASP A 191 12.86 21.43 -0.07
N ALA A 192 13.67 22.29 -0.69
CA ALA A 192 13.49 22.69 -2.09
C ALA A 192 13.55 21.49 -3.07
N TYR A 193 14.46 20.53 -2.85
CA TYR A 193 14.54 19.31 -3.67
C TYR A 193 13.27 18.46 -3.54
N TRP A 194 12.77 18.26 -2.32
CA TRP A 194 11.59 17.43 -2.08
C TRP A 194 10.27 18.10 -2.48
N GLN A 195 10.26 19.43 -2.63
CA GLN A 195 9.12 20.19 -3.15
C GLN A 195 9.08 20.26 -4.69
N ASN A 196 10.19 19.93 -5.37
CA ASN A 196 10.24 19.94 -6.82
C ASN A 196 9.26 18.91 -7.42
N LYS A 197 8.25 19.40 -8.16
CA LYS A 197 7.27 18.57 -8.87
C LYS A 197 7.86 17.84 -10.06
N LEU A 198 8.99 18.31 -10.60
CA LEU A 198 9.73 17.75 -11.75
C LEU A 198 10.79 16.71 -11.36
N ARG A 199 10.94 16.40 -10.07
CA ARG A 199 11.92 15.40 -9.60
C ARG A 199 11.71 13.99 -10.21
N PRO A 200 12.74 13.14 -10.21
CA PRO A 200 12.60 11.73 -10.58
C PRO A 200 11.57 10.98 -9.72
N ASN A 201 10.84 10.06 -10.34
CA ASN A 201 9.85 9.21 -9.68
C ASN A 201 10.09 7.70 -9.86
N PHE A 202 10.95 7.33 -10.82
CA PHE A 202 11.41 5.97 -11.06
C PHE A 202 12.94 5.90 -10.98
N PHE A 203 13.45 4.71 -10.76
CA PHE A 203 14.88 4.43 -10.81
C PHE A 203 15.13 3.05 -11.42
N ILE A 204 16.24 2.92 -12.12
CA ILE A 204 16.81 1.67 -12.59
C ILE A 204 17.87 1.27 -11.57
N CYS A 205 17.84 0.02 -11.13
CA CYS A 205 18.75 -0.47 -10.10
C CYS A 205 19.18 -1.91 -10.34
N HIS A 206 20.27 -2.29 -9.69
CA HIS A 206 20.70 -3.68 -9.56
C HIS A 206 20.52 -4.14 -8.11
N ARG A 207 19.86 -5.28 -7.89
CA ARG A 207 19.68 -5.85 -6.55
C ARG A 207 21.02 -6.37 -6.02
N ILE A 208 21.27 -6.20 -4.72
CA ILE A 208 22.52 -6.66 -4.09
C ILE A 208 22.24 -7.89 -3.24
N ASP A 209 22.78 -9.02 -3.68
CA ASP A 209 22.64 -10.31 -3.00
C ASP A 209 23.93 -10.75 -2.29
N SER A 210 24.96 -9.89 -2.23
CA SER A 210 26.23 -10.21 -1.58
C SER A 210 26.07 -10.38 -0.07
N SER A 211 26.35 -11.59 0.43
CA SER A 211 26.26 -11.92 1.86
C SER A 211 27.19 -11.07 2.73
N GLU A 212 28.38 -10.75 2.21
CA GLU A 212 29.35 -9.90 2.91
C GLU A 212 28.83 -8.48 3.10
N PHE A 213 28.25 -7.90 2.05
CA PHE A 213 27.65 -6.56 2.12
C PHE A 213 26.47 -6.54 3.10
N VAL A 214 25.56 -7.51 2.99
CA VAL A 214 24.37 -7.61 3.85
C VAL A 214 24.78 -7.67 5.33
N GLU A 215 25.78 -8.47 5.68
CA GLU A 215 26.23 -8.59 7.07
C GLU A 215 26.75 -7.24 7.62
N GLN A 216 27.54 -6.51 6.83
CA GLN A 216 28.08 -5.21 7.22
C GLN A 216 26.99 -4.13 7.28
N ALA A 217 26.08 -4.10 6.31
CA ALA A 217 24.95 -3.18 6.28
C ALA A 217 24.04 -3.36 7.50
N VAL A 218 23.74 -4.60 7.88
CA VAL A 218 22.95 -4.91 9.08
C VAL A 218 23.68 -4.51 10.37
N LYS A 219 25.00 -4.74 10.46
CA LYS A 219 25.81 -4.25 11.59
C LYS A 219 25.74 -2.73 11.71
N LEU A 220 25.79 -2.04 10.57
CA LEU A 220 25.71 -0.59 10.52
C LEU A 220 24.34 -0.07 10.96
N GLN A 221 23.26 -0.60 10.39
CA GLN A 221 21.89 -0.27 10.79
C GLN A 221 21.67 -0.55 12.28
N SER A 222 22.21 -1.67 12.79
CA SER A 222 22.16 -2.00 14.21
C SER A 222 22.90 -0.98 15.08
N HIS A 223 24.00 -0.42 14.60
CA HIS A 223 24.71 0.66 15.29
C HIS A 223 23.89 1.95 15.29
N VAL A 224 23.32 2.34 14.14
CA VAL A 224 22.43 3.51 14.02
C VAL A 224 21.23 3.38 14.96
N CYS A 225 20.58 2.22 14.99
CA CYS A 225 19.44 1.95 15.87
C CYS A 225 19.81 1.91 17.36
N LYS A 226 21.06 1.60 17.70
CA LYS A 226 21.55 1.70 19.09
C LYS A 226 21.71 3.15 19.53
N CYS A 227 22.15 4.02 18.62
CA CYS A 227 22.29 5.45 18.89
C CYS A 227 20.91 6.14 18.94
N GLU A 228 20.03 5.83 17.99
CA GLU A 228 18.68 6.38 17.91
C GLU A 228 17.67 5.28 17.52
N PRO A 229 16.92 4.72 18.50
CA PRO A 229 15.97 3.64 18.26
C PRO A 229 14.85 3.97 17.27
N ALA A 230 14.49 5.26 17.11
CA ALA A 230 13.44 5.68 16.19
C ALA A 230 13.72 5.31 14.72
N PHE A 231 15.00 5.19 14.33
CA PHE A 231 15.38 4.86 12.95
C PHE A 231 15.22 3.40 12.57
N LYS A 232 14.86 2.51 13.51
CA LYS A 232 14.63 1.08 13.20
C LYS A 232 13.56 0.89 12.12
N SER A 233 12.53 1.72 12.13
CA SER A 233 11.46 1.72 11.11
C SER A 233 11.90 2.29 9.76
N CYS A 234 13.00 3.04 9.72
CA CYS A 234 13.55 3.69 8.53
C CYS A 234 14.62 2.83 7.84
N CYS A 235 15.06 1.74 8.45
CA CYS A 235 16.08 0.85 7.89
C CYS A 235 15.53 0.07 6.69
N ILE A 236 16.26 0.07 5.57
CA ILE A 236 15.94 -0.76 4.41
C ILE A 236 16.20 -2.23 4.76
N PRO A 237 15.25 -3.15 4.54
CA PRO A 237 15.44 -4.56 4.82
C PRO A 237 16.47 -5.18 3.87
N PRO A 238 17.22 -6.23 4.28
CA PRO A 238 18.24 -6.84 3.45
C PRO A 238 17.80 -7.26 2.04
N ALA A 239 16.57 -7.78 1.92
CA ALA A 239 16.00 -8.20 0.64
C ALA A 239 15.76 -7.04 -0.35
N ALA A 240 15.75 -5.80 0.13
CA ALA A 240 15.48 -4.61 -0.66
C ALA A 240 16.75 -3.78 -0.94
N TYR A 241 17.94 -4.27 -0.58
CA TYR A 241 19.18 -3.59 -0.94
C TYR A 241 19.38 -3.62 -2.46
N HIS A 242 19.57 -2.43 -3.03
CA HIS A 242 19.80 -2.23 -4.44
C HIS A 242 20.78 -1.08 -4.65
N MET A 243 21.60 -1.21 -5.68
CA MET A 243 22.43 -0.13 -6.19
C MET A 243 21.64 0.64 -7.24
N THR A 244 21.42 1.93 -6.99
CA THR A 244 20.77 2.80 -7.97
C THR A 244 21.72 3.07 -9.13
N LEU A 245 21.30 2.73 -10.35
CA LEU A 245 22.05 2.95 -11.59
C LEU A 245 21.61 4.24 -12.27
N ARG A 246 20.30 4.50 -12.33
CA ARG A 246 19.79 5.76 -12.88
C ARG A 246 18.45 6.14 -12.29
N THR A 247 18.17 7.44 -12.22
CA THR A 247 16.87 7.98 -11.83
C THR A 247 16.23 8.63 -13.05
N LEU A 248 14.91 8.46 -13.18
CA LEU A 248 14.16 8.93 -14.33
C LEU A 248 12.78 9.42 -13.89
N ARG A 249 12.21 10.29 -14.72
CA ARG A 249 10.86 10.77 -14.57
C ARG A 249 9.99 10.16 -15.67
N LEU A 250 8.96 9.42 -15.27
CA LEU A 250 7.95 8.87 -16.18
C LEU A 250 6.57 9.35 -15.71
N ASP A 251 5.88 10.12 -16.55
CA ASP A 251 4.62 10.79 -16.20
C ASP A 251 3.39 9.92 -16.50
N ASN A 252 3.52 8.87 -17.32
CA ASN A 252 2.40 8.00 -17.71
C ASN A 252 2.83 6.54 -17.96
N ALA A 253 1.84 5.64 -18.08
CA ALA A 253 2.07 4.19 -18.23
C ALA A 253 2.69 3.79 -19.59
N GLU A 254 2.48 4.61 -20.62
CA GLU A 254 3.07 4.41 -21.95
C GLU A 254 4.59 4.60 -21.87
N GLN A 255 5.06 5.69 -21.26
CA GLN A 255 6.48 5.94 -21.03
C GLN A 255 7.16 4.84 -20.20
N VAL A 256 6.44 4.23 -19.25
CA VAL A 256 6.99 3.08 -18.51
C VAL A 256 7.11 1.85 -19.41
N SER A 257 6.09 1.58 -20.22
CA SER A 257 6.11 0.45 -21.16
C SER A 257 7.22 0.61 -22.20
N GLU A 258 7.41 1.82 -22.72
CA GLU A 258 8.52 2.19 -23.60
C GLU A 258 9.87 2.00 -22.92
N CYS A 259 10.02 2.45 -21.67
CA CYS A 259 11.25 2.27 -20.90
C CYS A 259 11.58 0.78 -20.72
N VAL A 260 10.60 -0.03 -20.34
CA VAL A 260 10.79 -1.49 -20.17
C VAL A 260 11.14 -2.15 -21.51
N CYS A 261 10.48 -1.74 -22.59
CA CYS A 261 10.75 -2.26 -23.93
C CYS A 261 12.17 -1.91 -24.41
N ALA A 262 12.61 -0.68 -24.18
CA ALA A 262 13.96 -0.22 -24.50
C ALA A 262 15.03 -1.04 -23.75
N LEU A 263 14.84 -1.24 -22.44
CA LEU A 263 15.76 -2.03 -21.61
C LEU A 263 15.81 -3.50 -22.04
N LYS A 264 14.66 -4.10 -22.41
CA LYS A 264 14.60 -5.47 -22.93
C LYS A 264 15.30 -5.59 -24.28
N SER A 265 15.13 -4.60 -25.15
CA SER A 265 15.73 -4.60 -26.49
C SER A 265 17.25 -4.42 -26.43
N ALA A 266 17.75 -3.64 -25.46
CA ALA A 266 19.18 -3.41 -25.25
C ALA A 266 19.85 -4.44 -24.33
N HIS A 267 19.17 -5.53 -23.98
CA HIS A 267 19.65 -6.49 -22.97
C HIS A 267 21.02 -7.09 -23.33
N GLU A 268 21.19 -7.55 -24.57
CA GLU A 268 22.45 -8.18 -25.02
C GLU A 268 23.61 -7.18 -25.01
N GLU A 269 23.39 -5.95 -25.50
CA GLU A 269 24.40 -4.89 -25.50
C GLU A 269 24.83 -4.46 -24.08
N LEU A 270 23.86 -4.35 -23.17
CA LEU A 270 24.13 -4.00 -21.77
C LEU A 270 24.86 -5.14 -21.05
N GLN A 271 24.56 -6.40 -21.39
CA GLN A 271 25.23 -7.56 -20.79
C GLN A 271 26.73 -7.58 -21.10
N ASP A 272 27.13 -7.19 -22.31
CA ASP A 272 28.54 -7.12 -22.72
C ASP A 272 29.34 -6.03 -22.00
N LEU A 273 28.66 -5.00 -21.48
CA LEU A 273 29.27 -3.87 -20.79
C LEU A 273 29.30 -4.03 -19.26
N LEU A 274 28.85 -5.17 -18.74
CA LEU A 274 28.83 -5.40 -17.30
C LEU A 274 30.25 -5.34 -16.69
N PRO A 275 30.42 -4.69 -15.52
CA PRO A 275 31.69 -4.69 -14.82
C PRO A 275 32.16 -6.10 -14.49
N THR A 276 33.40 -6.41 -14.85
CA THR A 276 34.04 -7.70 -14.55
C THR A 276 34.80 -7.68 -13.23
N GLU A 277 35.21 -6.49 -12.78
CA GLU A 277 35.89 -6.29 -11.51
C GLU A 277 34.89 -6.06 -10.36
N PRO A 278 35.19 -6.58 -9.14
CA PRO A 278 34.33 -6.36 -7.99
C PRO A 278 34.26 -4.88 -7.63
N LEU A 279 33.05 -4.39 -7.35
CA LEU A 279 32.83 -3.01 -6.93
C LEU A 279 33.22 -2.82 -5.46
N SER A 280 34.06 -1.83 -5.18
CA SER A 280 34.44 -1.44 -3.82
C SER A 280 33.42 -0.48 -3.23
N ILE A 281 33.01 -0.72 -1.98
CA ILE A 281 32.07 0.13 -1.25
C ILE A 281 32.80 0.71 -0.05
N ARG A 282 32.83 2.04 0.05
CA ARG A 282 33.59 2.73 1.11
C ARG A 282 32.89 3.98 1.59
N GLY A 283 32.70 4.04 2.91
CA GLY A 283 32.10 5.19 3.58
C GLY A 283 30.58 5.24 3.44
N ILE A 284 30.02 6.29 4.03
CA ILE A 284 28.57 6.52 4.10
C ILE A 284 28.34 7.97 3.72
N GLY A 285 27.37 8.21 2.86
CA GLY A 285 26.88 9.54 2.53
C GLY A 285 25.46 9.76 3.03
N ASN A 286 24.99 10.98 2.87
CA ASN A 286 23.59 11.29 3.06
C ASN A 286 23.06 12.12 1.89
N PHE A 287 21.81 11.88 1.48
CA PHE A 287 21.11 12.77 0.57
C PHE A 287 20.17 13.65 1.37
N HIS A 288 20.52 14.94 1.44
CA HIS A 288 19.68 16.01 2.00
C HIS A 288 19.11 15.66 3.39
N GLY A 289 19.91 14.99 4.24
CA GLY A 289 19.52 14.59 5.60
C GLY A 289 18.39 13.55 5.72
N ARG A 290 17.89 12.98 4.61
CA ARG A 290 16.74 12.05 4.62
C ARG A 290 17.05 10.63 4.19
N VAL A 291 18.14 10.43 3.46
CA VAL A 291 18.58 9.11 3.01
C VAL A 291 20.02 8.92 3.43
N VAL A 292 20.32 7.81 4.10
CA VAL A 292 21.69 7.36 4.38
C VAL A 292 22.03 6.26 3.39
N TYR A 293 23.15 6.42 2.69
CA TYR A 293 23.55 5.48 1.65
C TYR A 293 25.02 5.05 1.81
N ALA A 294 25.35 3.84 1.39
CA ALA A 294 26.73 3.40 1.22
C ALA A 294 27.25 3.91 -0.13
N ALA A 295 28.40 4.58 -0.12
CA ALA A 295 29.02 5.11 -1.33
C ALA A 295 29.83 4.01 -2.03
N VAL A 296 29.64 3.87 -3.34
CA VAL A 296 30.42 2.97 -4.19
C VAL A 296 31.59 3.75 -4.76
N GLU A 297 32.80 3.19 -4.70
CA GLU A 297 33.98 3.85 -5.26
C GLU A 297 33.88 3.95 -6.79
N PRO A 298 34.42 5.01 -7.41
CA PRO A 298 34.36 5.20 -8.85
C PRO A 298 34.95 4.00 -9.61
N ASN A 299 34.18 3.44 -10.54
CA ASN A 299 34.60 2.33 -11.38
C ASN A 299 34.29 2.65 -12.85
N GLN A 300 35.31 2.64 -13.70
CA GLN A 300 35.16 3.05 -15.11
C GLN A 300 34.27 2.09 -15.92
N GLN A 301 34.29 0.79 -15.62
CA GLN A 301 33.41 -0.17 -16.30
C GLN A 301 31.94 0.10 -15.97
N LEU A 302 31.65 0.41 -14.71
CA LEU A 302 30.30 0.78 -14.27
C LEU A 302 29.85 2.12 -14.87
N VAL A 303 30.75 3.10 -14.98
CA VAL A 303 30.46 4.37 -15.66
C VAL A 303 30.14 4.12 -17.13
N ASN A 304 30.95 3.33 -17.85
CA ASN A 304 30.70 3.01 -19.25
C ASN A 304 29.35 2.28 -19.45
N PHE A 305 29.00 1.37 -18.53
CA PHE A 305 27.71 0.69 -18.53
C PHE A 305 26.55 1.69 -18.39
N VAL A 306 26.66 2.64 -17.45
CA VAL A 306 25.61 3.65 -17.22
C VAL A 306 25.54 4.66 -18.36
N ASP A 307 26.67 5.03 -18.98
CA ASP A 307 26.69 5.89 -20.16
C ASP A 307 25.97 5.23 -21.35
N HIS A 308 26.15 3.92 -21.54
CA HIS A 308 25.41 3.18 -22.57
C HIS A 308 23.92 3.06 -22.23
N LEU A 309 23.59 2.84 -20.95
CA LEU A 309 22.21 2.86 -20.46
C LEU A 309 21.53 4.21 -20.76
N ASP A 310 22.22 5.32 -20.52
CA ASP A 310 21.73 6.66 -20.84
C ASP A 310 21.53 6.84 -22.35
N LEU A 311 22.42 6.28 -23.18
CA LEU A 311 22.27 6.32 -24.65
C LEU A 311 21.01 5.56 -25.11
N VAL A 312 20.76 4.37 -24.56
CA VAL A 312 19.56 3.57 -24.83
C VAL A 312 18.30 4.35 -24.45
N LEU A 313 18.25 4.92 -23.24
CA LEU A 313 17.09 5.69 -22.77
C LEU A 313 16.85 6.94 -23.63
N ASN A 314 17.92 7.67 -23.97
CA ASN A 314 17.85 8.87 -24.81
C ASN A 314 17.38 8.56 -26.24
N SER A 315 17.76 7.40 -26.81
CA SER A 315 17.30 6.97 -28.14
C SER A 315 15.77 6.78 -28.21
N CYS A 316 15.14 6.49 -27.07
CA CYS A 316 13.70 6.34 -26.93
C CYS A 316 13.00 7.64 -26.49
N GLY A 317 13.72 8.77 -26.44
CA GLY A 317 13.17 10.06 -25.99
C GLY A 317 12.98 10.18 -24.46
N LEU A 318 13.41 9.19 -23.70
CA LEU A 318 13.36 9.19 -22.23
C LEU A 318 14.63 9.87 -21.70
N ARG A 319 14.48 11.10 -21.22
CA ARG A 319 15.61 11.85 -20.66
C ARG A 319 15.76 11.53 -19.17
N PRO A 320 16.88 10.93 -18.73
CA PRO A 320 17.20 10.84 -17.31
C PRO A 320 17.57 12.26 -16.83
N THR A 321 16.57 13.05 -16.44
CA THR A 321 16.78 14.31 -15.70
C THR A 321 17.59 13.97 -14.45
N ASP A 322 18.73 14.63 -14.18
CA ASP A 322 18.77 15.90 -13.44
C ASP A 322 20.03 16.74 -13.76
N GLY A 323 20.78 16.42 -14.83
CA GLY A 323 22.04 17.11 -15.17
C GLY A 323 23.18 16.89 -14.15
N ARG A 324 23.01 15.95 -13.22
CA ARG A 324 24.03 15.55 -12.23
C ARG A 324 24.80 14.34 -12.71
N ASP A 325 26.07 14.30 -12.36
CA ASP A 325 26.94 13.16 -12.59
C ASP A 325 26.39 11.90 -11.90
N PHE A 326 26.56 10.75 -12.55
CA PHE A 326 26.16 9.47 -11.97
C PHE A 326 27.01 9.16 -10.72
N VAL A 327 26.34 9.00 -9.59
CA VAL A 327 26.96 8.56 -8.33
C VAL A 327 26.33 7.23 -7.90
N PRO A 328 27.03 6.10 -8.08
CA PRO A 328 26.54 4.80 -7.62
C PRO A 328 26.42 4.79 -6.10
N HIS A 329 25.24 4.41 -5.61
CA HIS A 329 24.94 4.41 -4.18
C HIS A 329 23.96 3.29 -3.82
N ILE A 330 24.02 2.87 -2.55
CA ILE A 330 23.17 1.82 -2.01
C ILE A 330 22.43 2.38 -0.80
N THR A 331 21.10 2.47 -0.87
CA THR A 331 20.31 3.05 0.21
C THR A 331 20.24 2.11 1.41
N LEU A 332 20.65 2.58 2.59
CA LEU A 332 20.65 1.82 3.84
C LEU A 332 19.53 2.24 4.79
N VAL A 333 19.26 3.54 4.89
CA VAL A 333 18.21 4.10 5.75
C VAL A 333 17.49 5.18 4.96
N LYS A 334 16.15 5.18 5.02
CA LYS A 334 15.31 6.17 4.37
C LYS A 334 14.28 6.70 5.37
N VAL A 335 14.37 7.98 5.67
CA VAL A 335 13.41 8.68 6.51
C VAL A 335 12.27 9.15 5.61
N SER A 336 11.14 8.44 5.65
CA SER A 336 9.95 8.78 4.85
C SER A 336 9.11 9.89 5.51
N MET A 337 8.77 10.93 4.75
CA MET A 337 7.63 11.81 5.04
C MET A 337 6.35 11.26 4.38
N LEU A 338 5.22 11.46 5.05
CA LEU A 338 3.86 11.20 4.57
C LEU A 338 3.63 11.81 3.17
N ARG A 339 3.20 10.99 2.20
CA ARG A 339 2.76 11.45 0.86
C ARG A 339 1.25 11.58 0.83
N PHE A 340 0.75 12.64 0.18
CA PHE A 340 -0.68 12.89 -0.06
C PHE A 340 -1.23 11.91 -1.11
N GLY A 341 -1.93 10.88 -0.62
CA GLY A 341 -2.92 10.06 -1.32
C GLY A 341 -4.25 10.13 -0.54
N PRO A 342 -5.23 9.23 -0.77
CA PRO A 342 -6.38 9.11 0.15
C PRO A 342 -5.87 8.97 1.59
N PHE A 343 -6.45 9.75 2.51
CA PHE A 343 -5.89 10.05 3.84
C PHE A 343 -5.36 8.81 4.58
N PHE A 344 -6.13 7.72 4.58
CA PHE A 344 -5.67 6.35 4.87
C PHE A 344 -6.85 5.39 4.62
N PRO A 345 -6.77 4.36 3.75
CA PRO A 345 -7.88 3.40 3.58
C PRO A 345 -7.99 2.36 4.70
N GLY A 346 -7.17 2.47 5.76
CA GLY A 346 -7.08 1.51 6.87
C GLY A 346 -5.87 0.58 6.76
N MET A 347 -5.80 -0.43 7.64
CA MET A 347 -4.75 -1.44 7.67
C MET A 347 -4.83 -2.36 6.43
N ASP A 348 -3.68 -2.72 5.85
CA ASP A 348 -3.64 -3.70 4.76
C ASP A 348 -3.99 -5.10 5.28
N VAL A 349 -5.06 -5.67 4.72
CA VAL A 349 -5.59 -6.98 5.13
C VAL A 349 -4.63 -8.12 4.75
N SER A 350 -3.69 -7.89 3.83
CA SER A 350 -2.65 -8.85 3.44
C SER A 350 -1.68 -9.20 4.60
N VAL A 351 -1.66 -8.39 5.66
CA VAL A 351 -0.79 -8.58 6.82
C VAL A 351 -1.36 -9.60 7.81
N PHE A 352 -2.67 -9.86 7.80
CA PHE A 352 -3.29 -10.80 8.75
C PHE A 352 -2.77 -12.25 8.62
N PRO A 353 -2.63 -12.85 7.42
CA PRO A 353 -2.13 -14.22 7.28
C PRO A 353 -0.74 -14.44 7.88
N SER A 354 0.18 -13.47 7.79
CA SER A 354 1.53 -13.61 8.37
C SER A 354 1.50 -13.52 9.89
N ILE A 355 0.72 -12.60 10.46
CA ILE A 355 0.47 -12.50 11.91
C ILE A 355 -0.14 -13.79 12.46
N PHE A 356 -1.10 -14.39 11.73
CA PHE A 356 -1.76 -15.63 12.13
C PHE A 356 -0.98 -16.91 11.77
N ALA A 357 -0.03 -16.87 10.84
CA ALA A 357 0.81 -18.02 10.51
C ALA A 357 1.79 -18.36 11.64
N GLU A 358 2.37 -17.37 12.32
CA GLU A 358 3.18 -17.58 13.52
C GLU A 358 2.35 -18.12 14.70
N ALA A 359 1.04 -17.86 14.71
CA ALA A 359 0.09 -18.30 15.73
C ALA A 359 -0.12 -19.81 15.80
N HIS A 360 0.21 -20.54 14.73
CA HIS A 360 -0.01 -21.99 14.64
C HIS A 360 1.07 -22.82 15.35
N SER A 361 2.02 -22.18 16.05
CA SER A 361 2.83 -22.89 17.04
C SER A 361 1.94 -23.36 18.20
N LYS A 362 2.15 -24.59 18.69
CA LYS A 362 1.23 -25.33 19.61
C LYS A 362 0.94 -24.67 20.98
N ASP A 363 1.40 -23.44 21.23
CA ASP A 363 1.27 -22.73 22.49
C ASP A 363 0.46 -21.43 22.33
N SER A 364 -0.85 -21.57 22.46
CA SER A 364 -1.80 -20.45 22.37
C SER A 364 -1.57 -19.38 23.44
N ALA A 365 -1.04 -19.75 24.61
CA ALA A 365 -0.81 -18.80 25.69
C ALA A 365 0.40 -17.89 25.38
N ARG A 366 1.50 -18.45 24.88
CA ARG A 366 2.65 -17.65 24.44
C ARG A 366 2.31 -16.78 23.23
N PHE A 367 1.53 -17.31 22.29
CA PHE A 367 1.04 -16.51 21.17
C PHE A 367 0.16 -15.34 21.64
N ALA A 368 -0.78 -15.56 22.56
CA ALA A 368 -1.60 -14.49 23.11
C ALA A 368 -0.77 -13.38 23.77
N LEU A 369 0.31 -13.75 24.49
CA LEU A 369 1.24 -12.77 25.06
C LEU A 369 2.04 -12.00 24.01
N ALA A 370 2.42 -12.65 22.91
CA ALA A 370 3.12 -11.99 21.79
C ALA A 370 2.18 -11.05 21.03
N LEU A 371 0.96 -11.52 20.69
CA LEU A 371 -0.06 -10.73 20.01
C LEU A 371 -0.45 -9.49 20.83
N ARG A 372 -0.56 -9.63 22.16
CA ARG A 372 -0.79 -8.48 23.04
C ARG A 372 0.25 -7.39 22.84
N ARG A 373 1.54 -7.74 22.72
CA ARG A 373 2.61 -6.76 22.51
C ARG A 373 2.49 -6.07 21.16
N ILE A 374 2.13 -6.81 20.11
CA ILE A 374 1.88 -6.24 18.78
C ILE A 374 0.73 -5.23 18.84
N VAL A 375 -0.36 -5.57 19.52
CA VAL A 375 -1.50 -4.67 19.70
C VAL A 375 -1.11 -3.44 20.52
N GLU A 376 -0.35 -3.60 21.61
CA GLU A 376 0.16 -2.48 22.41
C GLU A 376 1.09 -1.56 21.59
N ASP A 377 1.95 -2.13 20.74
CA ASP A 377 2.83 -1.37 19.84
C ASP A 377 2.03 -0.59 18.77
N MET A 378 0.97 -1.19 18.22
CA MET A 378 0.05 -0.53 17.30
C MET A 378 -0.70 0.62 17.98
N GLN A 379 -1.24 0.39 19.19
CA GLN A 379 -1.90 1.43 20.00
C GLN A 379 -0.97 2.61 20.26
N GLU A 380 0.28 2.33 20.61
CA GLU A 380 1.28 3.36 20.88
C GLU A 380 1.58 4.25 19.67
N THR A 381 1.44 3.71 18.45
CA THR A 381 1.64 4.48 17.21
C THR A 381 0.67 5.67 17.12
N PHE A 382 -0.60 5.49 17.51
CA PHE A 382 -1.57 6.60 17.51
C PHE A 382 -1.61 7.38 18.84
N ASN A 383 -1.27 6.74 19.97
CA ASN A 383 -1.10 7.45 21.24
C ASN A 383 -0.01 8.53 21.14
N TRP A 384 0.97 8.38 20.24
CA TRP A 384 1.99 9.39 19.99
C TRP A 384 1.42 10.74 19.51
N LEU A 385 0.25 10.77 18.87
CA LEU A 385 -0.39 12.03 18.46
C LEU A 385 -0.83 12.85 19.68
N GLU A 386 -1.38 12.19 20.70
CA GLU A 386 -1.74 12.82 21.98
C GLU A 386 -0.48 13.16 22.80
N LYS A 387 0.53 12.28 22.81
CA LYS A 387 1.81 12.51 23.52
C LYS A 387 2.70 13.56 22.85
N CYS A 388 2.42 13.92 21.60
CA CYS A 388 3.16 14.94 20.88
C CYS A 388 3.08 16.28 21.64
N ASN A 389 4.23 16.92 21.85
CA ASN A 389 4.29 18.23 22.50
C ASN A 389 3.61 19.34 21.65
N LYS A 390 3.34 19.09 20.38
CA LYS A 390 2.65 20.04 19.49
C LYS A 390 1.18 19.63 19.33
N PRO A 391 0.23 20.58 19.26
CA PRO A 391 -1.13 20.27 18.84
C PRO A 391 -1.17 19.65 17.44
N VAL A 392 -1.97 18.61 17.28
CA VAL A 392 -2.13 17.82 16.05
C VAL A 392 -3.46 18.19 15.41
N ILE A 393 -3.40 18.64 14.16
CA ILE A 393 -4.57 19.00 13.35
C ILE A 393 -4.71 17.98 12.22
N ALA A 394 -5.83 17.28 12.17
CA ALA A 394 -6.17 16.38 11.07
C ALA A 394 -7.01 17.13 10.02
N ALA A 395 -6.50 17.21 8.79
CA ALA A 395 -7.23 17.65 7.61
C ALA A 395 -7.67 16.41 6.82
N ILE A 396 -8.97 16.15 6.82
CA ILE A 396 -9.52 14.86 6.38
C ILE A 396 -10.27 15.04 5.07
N HIS A 397 -9.99 14.19 4.08
CA HIS A 397 -10.68 14.20 2.80
C HIS A 397 -10.88 12.79 2.25
N GLY A 398 -11.93 12.59 1.46
CA GLY A 398 -12.32 11.29 0.93
C GLY A 398 -12.55 10.24 2.03
N ALA A 399 -12.08 9.02 1.78
CA ALA A 399 -12.33 7.89 2.69
C ALA A 399 -11.45 7.93 3.95
N CYS A 400 -12.08 7.95 5.13
CA CYS A 400 -11.46 7.77 6.43
C CYS A 400 -12.03 6.51 7.08
N VAL A 401 -11.33 5.38 6.93
CA VAL A 401 -11.87 4.05 7.23
C VAL A 401 -10.96 3.28 8.18
N GLY A 402 -11.58 2.60 9.16
CA GLY A 402 -10.93 1.71 10.09
C GLY A 402 -9.80 2.40 10.88
N GLY A 403 -8.57 1.90 10.75
CA GLY A 403 -7.38 2.52 11.33
C GLY A 403 -7.18 4.01 11.04
N ALA A 404 -7.75 4.54 9.95
CA ALA A 404 -7.77 5.98 9.71
C ALA A 404 -8.65 6.74 10.72
N VAL A 405 -9.80 6.16 11.07
CA VAL A 405 -10.70 6.66 12.12
C VAL A 405 -9.99 6.59 13.48
N ASP A 406 -9.28 5.49 13.77
CA ASP A 406 -8.46 5.37 15.00
C ASP A 406 -7.46 6.52 15.11
N MET A 407 -6.77 6.81 14.00
CA MET A 407 -5.77 7.88 13.94
C MET A 407 -6.39 9.27 14.16
N VAL A 408 -7.46 9.63 13.43
CA VAL A 408 -8.06 10.96 13.57
C VAL A 408 -8.76 11.16 14.93
N CYS A 409 -9.24 10.08 15.55
CA CYS A 409 -9.75 10.14 16.92
C CYS A 409 -8.69 10.59 17.93
N ALA A 410 -7.40 10.33 17.66
CA ALA A 410 -6.29 10.78 18.50
C ALA A 410 -5.78 12.20 18.18
N ALA A 411 -6.32 12.87 17.16
CA ALA A 411 -5.97 14.26 16.84
C ALA A 411 -6.68 15.27 17.77
N ASP A 412 -6.01 16.39 18.04
CA ASP A 412 -6.55 17.47 18.89
C ASP A 412 -7.65 18.25 18.16
N ILE A 413 -7.47 18.51 16.86
CA ILE A 413 -8.41 19.23 15.99
C ILE A 413 -8.67 18.41 14.74
N ARG A 414 -9.94 18.32 14.32
CA ARG A 414 -10.34 17.63 13.08
C ARG A 414 -11.12 18.57 12.17
N TYR A 415 -10.67 18.69 10.93
CA TYR A 415 -11.36 19.35 9.83
C TYR A 415 -11.63 18.36 8.71
N ALA A 416 -12.71 18.56 7.97
CA ALA A 416 -13.07 17.69 6.85
C ALA A 416 -13.40 18.49 5.58
N SER A 417 -13.13 17.90 4.42
CA SER A 417 -13.72 18.35 3.16
C SER A 417 -15.13 17.78 2.97
N GLU A 418 -15.93 18.38 2.10
CA GLU A 418 -17.30 17.93 1.80
C GLU A 418 -17.38 16.49 1.25
N ASP A 419 -16.34 16.02 0.56
CA ASP A 419 -16.25 14.65 0.03
C ASP A 419 -15.79 13.62 1.07
N ALA A 420 -15.46 14.05 2.29
CA ALA A 420 -15.01 13.16 3.35
C ALA A 420 -16.15 12.27 3.87
N TRP A 421 -15.81 11.03 4.19
CA TRP A 421 -16.70 10.10 4.86
C TRP A 421 -15.93 9.14 5.76
N PHE A 422 -16.62 8.62 6.76
CA PHE A 422 -16.04 7.93 7.89
C PHE A 422 -16.70 6.57 8.11
N GLN A 423 -15.91 5.59 8.54
CA GLN A 423 -16.42 4.25 8.83
C GLN A 423 -15.52 3.49 9.80
N VAL A 424 -16.07 3.01 10.92
CA VAL A 424 -15.41 2.03 11.81
C VAL A 424 -15.61 0.65 11.18
N LYS A 425 -14.59 0.14 10.48
CA LYS A 425 -14.73 -1.00 9.55
C LYS A 425 -14.44 -2.35 10.18
N GLU A 426 -13.70 -2.36 11.28
CA GLU A 426 -13.14 -3.54 11.93
C GLU A 426 -14.20 -4.60 12.24
N LEU A 427 -15.41 -4.17 12.65
CA LEU A 427 -16.52 -5.08 12.95
C LEU A 427 -16.99 -5.90 11.75
N GLU A 428 -16.96 -5.36 10.54
CA GLU A 428 -17.25 -6.14 9.32
C GLU A 428 -16.19 -7.19 9.03
N LEU A 429 -14.96 -6.98 9.51
CA LEU A 429 -13.84 -7.92 9.38
C LEU A 429 -13.80 -8.93 10.53
N GLY A 430 -14.77 -8.88 11.46
CA GLY A 430 -14.80 -9.74 12.65
C GLY A 430 -13.80 -9.34 13.73
N ILE A 431 -13.33 -8.09 13.69
CA ILE A 431 -12.32 -7.54 14.60
C ILE A 431 -12.98 -6.45 15.45
N ALA A 432 -12.71 -6.43 16.75
CA ALA A 432 -13.05 -5.27 17.56
C ALA A 432 -11.98 -4.21 17.33
N ALA A 433 -12.38 -2.98 16.97
CA ALA A 433 -11.42 -1.88 16.82
C ALA A 433 -10.63 -1.70 18.13
N ASP A 434 -9.31 -1.86 18.05
CA ASP A 434 -8.45 -2.00 19.22
C ASP A 434 -7.31 -0.96 19.27
N ILE A 435 -7.24 -0.05 18.29
CA ILE A 435 -6.19 0.98 18.20
C ILE A 435 -6.66 2.37 18.68
N GLY A 436 -7.89 2.46 19.22
CA GLY A 436 -8.31 3.62 20.02
C GLY A 436 -9.69 4.19 19.73
N THR A 437 -10.33 3.84 18.60
CA THR A 437 -11.66 4.37 18.26
C THR A 437 -12.69 4.06 19.36
N LEU A 438 -12.69 2.85 19.91
CA LEU A 438 -13.68 2.48 20.94
C LEU A 438 -13.51 3.27 22.25
N GLN A 439 -12.30 3.72 22.55
CA GLN A 439 -11.99 4.50 23.75
C GLN A 439 -12.23 5.99 23.53
N ARG A 440 -11.95 6.50 22.32
CA ARG A 440 -11.97 7.94 22.01
C ARG A 440 -13.28 8.39 21.39
N LEU A 441 -13.81 7.68 20.40
CA LEU A 441 -14.97 8.13 19.62
C LEU A 441 -16.19 8.50 20.50
N PRO A 442 -16.56 7.74 21.55
CA PRO A 442 -17.68 8.14 22.41
C PRO A 442 -17.46 9.47 23.15
N LEU A 443 -16.21 9.85 23.43
CA LEU A 443 -15.85 11.12 24.06
C LEU A 443 -15.84 12.28 23.06
N LEU A 444 -15.63 11.97 21.78
CA LEU A 444 -15.59 12.95 20.69
C LEU A 444 -16.98 13.26 20.14
N LEU A 445 -17.89 12.30 20.21
CA LEU A 445 -19.26 12.46 19.76
C LEU A 445 -20.15 13.03 20.86
N GLY A 446 -21.07 13.91 20.49
CA GLY A 446 -22.06 14.45 21.43
C GLY A 446 -23.12 13.43 21.90
N SER A 447 -23.06 12.18 21.45
CA SER A 447 -24.06 11.13 21.73
C SER A 447 -23.44 9.74 21.80
N ASP A 448 -23.46 9.14 23.00
CA ASP A 448 -23.05 7.73 23.21
C ASP A 448 -23.91 6.75 22.39
N SER A 449 -25.21 7.04 22.26
CA SER A 449 -26.10 6.21 21.43
C SER A 449 -25.67 6.20 19.96
N LEU A 450 -25.30 7.37 19.43
CA LEU A 450 -24.83 7.48 18.05
C LEU A 450 -23.47 6.78 17.89
N ALA A 451 -22.56 6.95 18.85
CA ALA A 451 -21.27 6.25 18.84
C ALA A 451 -21.46 4.73 18.73
N ARG A 452 -22.33 4.16 19.57
CA ARG A 452 -22.65 2.72 19.54
C ARG A 452 -23.30 2.31 18.23
N GLU A 453 -24.19 3.13 17.67
CA GLU A 453 -24.81 2.85 16.37
C GLU A 453 -23.74 2.77 15.27
N LEU A 454 -22.90 3.79 15.14
CA LEU A 454 -21.85 3.85 14.12
C LEU A 454 -20.86 2.69 14.25
N ILE A 455 -20.48 2.34 15.49
CA ILE A 455 -19.59 1.21 15.78
C ILE A 455 -20.28 -0.11 15.41
N TYR A 456 -21.44 -0.43 16.00
CA TYR A 456 -22.08 -1.75 15.83
C TYR A 456 -22.62 -2.01 14.43
N THR A 457 -23.11 -0.98 13.75
CA THR A 457 -23.58 -1.12 12.37
C THR A 457 -22.44 -1.08 11.36
N ALA A 458 -21.26 -0.60 11.78
CA ALA A 458 -20.15 -0.28 10.90
C ALA A 458 -20.58 0.58 9.68
N ARG A 459 -21.68 1.35 9.79
CA ARG A 459 -22.18 2.14 8.65
C ARG A 459 -21.27 3.30 8.36
N ARG A 460 -21.35 3.81 7.12
CA ARG A 460 -20.72 5.07 6.75
C ARG A 460 -21.49 6.25 7.33
N PHE A 461 -20.76 7.29 7.68
CA PHE A 461 -21.30 8.62 7.95
C PHE A 461 -20.48 9.67 7.21
N ASP A 462 -21.14 10.69 6.66
CA ASP A 462 -20.48 11.71 5.82
C ASP A 462 -19.96 12.90 6.64
N ALA A 463 -19.26 13.81 5.98
CA ALA A 463 -18.72 15.02 6.58
C ALA A 463 -19.79 15.90 7.24
N SER A 464 -21.02 15.91 6.70
CA SER A 464 -22.11 16.72 7.24
C SER A 464 -22.65 16.14 8.55
N GLU A 465 -22.82 14.81 8.63
CA GLU A 465 -23.17 14.10 9.86
C GLU A 465 -22.04 14.23 10.89
N ALA A 466 -20.78 14.07 10.47
CA ALA A 466 -19.60 14.24 11.31
C ALA A 466 -19.52 15.65 11.93
N LEU A 467 -19.87 16.69 11.17
CA LEU A 467 -19.95 18.06 11.69
C LEU A 467 -21.10 18.20 12.68
N ALA A 468 -22.28 17.67 12.35
CA ALA A 468 -23.47 17.77 13.19
C ALA A 468 -23.33 17.07 14.54
N CYS A 469 -22.58 15.96 14.60
CA CYS A 469 -22.34 15.20 15.84
C CYS A 469 -21.11 15.66 16.64
N GLY A 470 -20.38 16.67 16.15
CA GLY A 470 -19.19 17.22 16.80
C GLY A 470 -17.90 16.43 16.56
N PHE A 471 -17.92 15.42 15.68
CA PHE A 471 -16.72 14.67 15.33
C PHE A 471 -15.68 15.54 14.64
N VAL A 472 -16.10 16.41 13.70
CA VAL A 472 -15.23 17.41 13.08
C VAL A 472 -15.67 18.82 13.47
N SER A 473 -14.70 19.71 13.65
CA SER A 473 -14.96 21.08 14.11
C SER A 473 -15.38 22.02 12.98
N ARG A 474 -14.88 21.79 11.76
CA ARG A 474 -15.18 22.58 10.55
C ARG A 474 -15.19 21.69 9.31
N MET A 475 -16.00 22.09 8.33
CA MET A 475 -16.08 21.46 7.02
C MET A 475 -15.79 22.50 5.92
N PHE A 476 -15.08 22.08 4.87
CA PHE A 476 -14.66 22.93 3.74
C PHE A 476 -15.02 22.30 2.40
N LYS A 477 -15.04 23.08 1.31
CA LYS A 477 -15.55 22.59 0.02
C LYS A 477 -14.60 21.61 -0.64
N THR A 478 -13.29 21.83 -0.52
CA THR A 478 -12.29 21.00 -1.19
C THR A 478 -11.22 20.48 -0.22
N PRO A 479 -10.53 19.38 -0.59
CA PRO A 479 -9.39 18.88 0.16
C PRO A 479 -8.29 19.94 0.36
N GLU A 480 -8.00 20.74 -0.68
CA GLU A 480 -6.97 21.78 -0.64
C GLU A 480 -7.34 22.89 0.33
N GLU A 481 -8.61 23.33 0.33
CA GLU A 481 -9.11 24.33 1.28
C GLU A 481 -9.02 23.80 2.72
N THR A 482 -9.35 22.53 2.93
CA THR A 482 -9.26 21.87 4.25
C THR A 482 -7.83 21.87 4.79
N VAL A 483 -6.86 21.51 3.95
CA VAL A 483 -5.43 21.52 4.32
C VAL A 483 -4.94 22.94 4.56
N GLN A 484 -5.30 23.89 3.70
CA GLN A 484 -4.90 25.29 3.86
C GLN A 484 -5.40 25.86 5.19
N GLU A 485 -6.65 25.56 5.57
CA GLU A 485 -7.22 26.03 6.82
C GLU A 485 -6.63 25.32 8.05
N ALA A 486 -6.24 24.06 7.94
CA ALA A 486 -5.45 23.37 8.96
C ALA A 486 -4.08 24.04 9.15
N ILE A 487 -3.38 24.40 8.06
CA ILE A 487 -2.11 25.12 8.11
C ILE A 487 -2.30 26.52 8.71
N ASN A 488 -3.34 27.26 8.30
CA ASN A 488 -3.66 28.57 8.85
C ASN A 488 -3.88 28.50 10.37
N THR A 489 -4.61 27.47 10.82
CA THR A 489 -4.82 27.21 12.25
C THR A 489 -3.50 26.87 12.95
N ALA A 490 -2.65 26.04 12.35
CA ALA A 490 -1.33 25.71 12.90
C ALA A 490 -0.42 26.95 13.02
N VAL A 491 -0.43 27.85 12.02
CA VAL A 491 0.29 29.13 12.06
C VAL A 491 -0.25 30.03 13.17
N GLN A 492 -1.56 30.08 13.37
CA GLN A 492 -2.15 30.82 14.49
C GLN A 492 -1.67 30.26 15.83
N ILE A 493 -1.68 28.94 16.01
CA ILE A 493 -1.16 28.28 17.22
C ILE A 493 0.33 28.58 17.40
N GLY A 494 1.12 28.53 16.33
CA GLY A 494 2.56 28.80 16.34
C GLY A 494 2.92 30.26 16.68
N ASN A 495 1.95 31.17 16.68
CA ASN A 495 2.14 32.55 17.14
C ASN A 495 2.00 32.73 18.65
N HIS A 496 1.72 31.65 19.40
CA HIS A 496 1.64 31.65 20.85
C HIS A 496 2.91 31.07 21.48
N SER A 497 3.08 31.32 22.79
CA SER A 497 4.19 30.76 23.56
C SER A 497 4.20 29.23 23.43
N PRO A 498 5.30 28.61 22.99
CA PRO A 498 5.38 27.16 22.87
C PRO A 498 5.27 26.46 24.22
N ILE A 499 5.77 27.09 25.30
CA ILE A 499 5.59 26.61 26.69
C ILE A 499 4.11 26.61 27.08
N ALA A 500 3.39 27.69 26.80
CA ALA A 500 1.96 27.80 27.12
C ALA A 500 1.12 26.79 26.31
N VAL A 501 1.40 26.64 25.02
CA VAL A 501 0.70 25.70 24.13
C VAL A 501 0.91 24.25 24.60
N GLN A 502 2.16 23.85 24.87
CA GLN A 502 2.50 22.52 25.40
C GLN A 502 1.81 22.23 26.73
N THR A 503 1.86 23.20 27.65
CA THR A 503 1.22 23.09 28.97
C THR A 503 -0.29 22.93 28.85
N THR A 504 -0.91 23.71 27.96
CA THR A 504 -2.36 23.65 27.69
C THR A 504 -2.77 22.29 27.16
N LYS A 505 -2.07 21.76 26.15
CA LYS A 505 -2.36 20.43 25.58
C LYS A 505 -2.30 19.34 26.65
N ARG A 506 -1.23 19.33 27.47
CA ARG A 506 -1.05 18.34 28.55
C ARG A 506 -2.17 18.42 29.60
N SER A 507 -2.60 19.62 29.96
CA SER A 507 -3.69 19.82 30.92
C SER A 507 -5.04 19.38 30.36
N LEU A 508 -5.33 19.66 29.08
CA LEU A 508 -6.56 19.21 28.42
C LEU A 508 -6.64 17.68 28.35
N LEU A 509 -5.53 17.01 27.97
CA LEU A 509 -5.48 15.56 27.91
C LEU A 509 -5.65 14.91 29.29
N PHE A 510 -5.02 15.48 30.33
CA PHE A 510 -5.22 15.00 31.70
C PHE A 510 -6.68 15.19 32.13
N SER A 511 -7.26 16.35 31.88
CA SER A 511 -8.64 16.68 32.26
C SER A 511 -9.69 15.82 31.57
N ARG A 512 -9.39 15.20 30.43
CA ARG A 512 -10.30 14.28 29.74
C ARG A 512 -10.68 13.08 30.62
N ASP A 513 -9.70 12.56 31.37
CA ASP A 513 -9.81 11.29 32.10
C ASP A 513 -9.92 11.51 33.63
N HIS A 514 -10.00 12.77 34.09
CA HIS A 514 -9.97 13.16 35.50
C HIS A 514 -11.07 14.18 35.87
N GLY A 515 -11.34 14.32 37.16
CA GLY A 515 -12.29 15.32 37.65
C GLY A 515 -11.73 16.75 37.59
N VAL A 516 -12.63 17.74 37.57
CA VAL A 516 -12.24 19.18 37.50
C VAL A 516 -11.24 19.56 38.60
N MET A 517 -11.42 19.06 39.83
CA MET A 517 -10.53 19.41 40.94
C MET A 517 -9.11 18.82 40.76
N GLU A 518 -9.00 17.61 40.23
CA GLU A 518 -7.71 16.97 39.96
C GLU A 518 -6.99 17.69 38.79
N GLY A 519 -7.73 18.07 37.75
CA GLY A 519 -7.19 18.85 36.63
C GLY A 519 -6.69 20.24 37.05
N LEU A 520 -7.41 20.92 37.95
CA LEU A 520 -6.98 22.21 38.50
C LEU A 520 -5.70 22.09 39.34
N ASP A 521 -5.60 21.06 40.18
CA ASP A 521 -4.42 20.79 41.00
C ASP A 521 -3.19 20.51 40.13
N GLN A 522 -3.34 19.61 39.15
CA GLN A 522 -2.29 19.31 38.17
C GLN A 522 -1.84 20.57 37.39
N LEU A 523 -2.77 21.41 36.95
CA LEU A 523 -2.44 22.64 36.22
C LEU A 523 -1.74 23.66 37.12
N ALA A 524 -2.13 23.77 38.40
CA ALA A 524 -1.44 24.61 39.37
C ALA A 524 0.02 24.17 39.54
N ASP A 525 0.25 22.86 39.66
CA ASP A 525 1.58 22.28 39.76
C ASP A 525 2.43 22.50 38.51
N MET A 526 1.85 22.44 37.32
CA MET A 526 2.57 22.76 36.08
C MET A 526 2.88 24.24 36.00
N ASN A 527 1.90 25.11 36.25
CA ASN A 527 2.04 26.56 36.10
C ASN A 527 3.02 27.17 37.12
N GLN A 528 3.21 26.58 38.30
CA GLN A 528 4.21 27.08 39.26
C GLN A 528 5.62 27.17 38.63
N VAL A 529 5.93 26.26 37.70
CA VAL A 529 7.19 26.23 36.95
C VAL A 529 7.05 26.97 35.61
N MET A 530 6.02 26.67 34.82
CA MET A 530 5.91 27.16 33.43
C MET A 530 5.74 28.68 33.34
N LEU A 531 5.15 29.32 34.37
CA LEU A 531 5.02 30.78 34.45
C LEU A 531 6.35 31.50 34.71
N GLN A 532 7.42 30.78 35.06
CA GLN A 532 8.77 31.34 35.19
C GLN A 532 9.46 31.53 33.83
N SER A 533 8.84 31.09 32.72
CA SER A 533 9.38 31.28 31.37
C SER A 533 9.52 32.75 30.99
N THR A 534 10.52 33.05 30.16
CA THR A 534 10.73 34.40 29.62
C THR A 534 9.59 34.82 28.68
N ASP A 535 8.86 33.86 28.12
CA ASP A 535 7.69 34.05 27.26
C ASP A 535 6.63 34.95 27.90
N VAL A 536 6.36 34.81 29.20
CA VAL A 536 5.37 35.66 29.90
C VAL A 536 5.76 37.13 29.81
N VAL A 537 7.04 37.43 30.06
CA VAL A 537 7.57 38.80 30.00
C VAL A 537 7.53 39.32 28.56
N LYS A 538 7.96 38.51 27.57
CA LYS A 538 7.92 38.87 26.15
C LYS A 538 6.50 39.17 25.68
N ALA A 539 5.53 38.35 26.08
CA ALA A 539 4.11 38.54 25.76
C ALA A 539 3.55 39.84 26.35
N ILE A 540 3.83 40.13 27.63
CA ILE A 540 3.39 41.37 28.29
C ILE A 540 4.02 42.60 27.61
N GLN A 541 5.31 42.56 27.29
CA GLN A 541 6.01 43.67 26.62
C GLN A 541 5.46 43.91 25.21
N ALA A 542 5.23 42.85 24.43
CA ALA A 542 4.66 42.94 23.09
C ALA A 542 3.24 43.52 23.13
N ALA A 543 2.40 43.05 24.07
CA ALA A 543 1.05 43.57 24.28
C ALA A 543 1.05 45.07 24.64
N ALA A 544 1.94 45.50 25.55
CA ALA A 544 2.08 46.91 25.92
C ALA A 544 2.49 47.79 24.73
N LYS A 545 3.32 47.27 23.82
CA LYS A 545 3.75 47.95 22.59
C LYS A 545 2.76 47.79 21.42
N LYS A 546 1.67 47.03 21.58
CA LYS A 546 0.75 46.62 20.50
C LYS A 546 1.48 45.97 19.32
N GLN A 547 2.47 45.14 19.63
CA GLN A 547 3.27 44.39 18.66
C GLN A 547 3.05 42.89 18.85
N LYS A 548 3.46 42.10 17.86
CA LYS A 548 3.46 40.64 17.95
C LYS A 548 4.60 40.19 18.87
N ALA A 549 4.33 39.24 19.75
CA ALA A 549 5.36 38.62 20.58
C ALA A 549 6.20 37.65 19.74
N GLU A 550 7.51 37.65 19.95
CA GLU A 550 8.43 36.66 19.41
C GLU A 550 8.88 35.78 20.57
N PHE A 551 8.72 34.48 20.42
CA PHE A 551 9.07 33.48 21.42
C PHE A 551 10.26 32.66 20.94
N ASP A 552 11.07 32.16 21.87
CA ASP A 552 12.19 31.29 21.49
C ASP A 552 11.64 29.90 21.15
N GLU A 553 12.31 29.18 20.27
CA GLU A 553 12.00 27.77 20.03
C GLU A 553 12.33 26.93 21.28
N CYS A 554 11.58 25.85 21.52
CA CYS A 554 11.79 24.94 22.65
C CYS A 554 12.91 23.93 22.41
#